data_AF-A0AAV5SNR8-F1
#
_entry.id   AF-A0AAV5SNR8-F1
#
_cell.length_a   1.000
_cell.length_b   1.000
_cell.length_c   1.000
_cell.angle_alpha   90.00
_cell.angle_beta   90.00
_cell.angle_gamma   90.00
#
_symmetry.space_group_name_H-M   'P 1'
#
loop_
_entity.id
_entity.type
_entity.pdbx_description
1 polymer ?
#
loop_
_entity_poly.entity_id
_entity_poly.type
_entity_poly.pdbx_seq_one_letter_code
_entity_poly.pdbx_strand_id
1 'polypeptide(L)'
;SHSLISTRNMPTEDIISLHHSLATLAFKCYLDQVDYASTVYDSLLRILNEKGIAEQCSISPNGRELIKVLDKATQSYGHVGKIVQLKSFEPLMNLLDVRARCRVSASILECMIDGELWITNEEELNGFELLVTPLIDDDSVKLTKDDIEGEDFQDEQNTLGKAMHLIRFNGDEPDGQFLLLSLVRKLVGRGGVHRIPFTLPPLLFALFKLATLYKEKKCDIENWDTKMRKVMLFAMNCIKKLHEIGGKSDIPLRLYIEAALVTDSIPFDDSPSIVYEFLSKSLSIVEEELSDSRSRLSYLFTLTSSIEKTRSLSHDDLLKLANHIALISSNLFKKADQVRALCSCACLF
;
A
#
# COMPACT_ATOMS: atom_id res chain seq x y z
N SER A 1 35.99 22.43 5.21
CA SER A 1 34.70 23.17 5.18
C SER A 1 34.45 23.92 6.49
N HIS A 2 34.67 23.32 7.67
CA HIS A 2 34.39 23.94 8.97
C HIS A 2 35.02 25.32 9.21
N SER A 3 36.27 25.56 8.78
CA SER A 3 36.95 26.85 8.99
C SER A 3 36.42 27.99 8.13
N LEU A 4 35.74 27.71 7.00
CA LEU A 4 35.20 28.73 6.08
C LEU A 4 33.78 29.18 6.49
N ILE A 5 33.02 28.30 7.13
CA ILE A 5 31.65 28.57 7.56
C ILE A 5 31.64 29.30 8.90
N SER A 6 32.60 29.03 9.80
CA SER A 6 32.71 29.76 11.06
C SER A 6 33.31 31.17 10.90
N THR A 7 34.04 31.43 9.80
CA THR A 7 34.71 32.72 9.55
C THR A 7 33.84 33.72 8.80
N ARG A 8 32.75 33.29 8.18
CA ARG A 8 31.77 34.16 7.52
C ARG A 8 30.41 33.89 8.14
N ASN A 9 29.79 34.89 8.76
CA ASN A 9 28.39 34.85 9.23
C ASN A 9 27.42 34.62 8.06
N MET A 10 27.43 33.43 7.47
CA MET A 10 26.58 33.07 6.34
C MET A 10 25.17 32.75 6.86
N PRO A 11 24.13 33.25 6.16
CA PRO A 11 22.76 32.79 6.32
C PRO A 11 22.68 31.27 6.28
N THR A 12 21.77 30.70 7.05
CA THR A 12 21.59 29.24 7.12
C THR A 12 21.20 28.64 5.76
N GLU A 13 20.35 29.34 5.00
CA GLU A 13 19.96 28.96 3.65
C GLU A 13 21.18 28.76 2.73
N ASP A 14 22.12 29.70 2.73
CA ASP A 14 23.35 29.61 1.92
C ASP A 14 24.24 28.43 2.34
N ILE A 15 24.27 28.11 3.64
CA ILE A 15 24.99 26.94 4.15
C ILE A 15 24.36 25.66 3.62
N ILE A 16 23.02 25.55 3.66
CA ILE A 16 22.31 24.37 3.14
C ILE A 16 22.54 24.24 1.63
N SER A 17 22.45 25.36 0.89
CA SER A 17 22.67 25.39 -0.56
C SER A 17 24.11 25.02 -0.95
N LEU A 18 25.10 25.43 -0.15
CA LEU A 18 26.49 24.98 -0.31
C LEU A 18 26.61 23.47 -0.10
N HIS A 19 25.98 22.91 0.93
CA HIS A 19 25.98 21.46 1.18
C HIS A 19 25.23 20.69 0.08
N HIS A 20 24.16 21.25 -0.49
CA HIS A 20 23.50 20.69 -1.68
C HIS A 20 24.47 20.57 -2.87
N SER A 21 25.27 21.61 -3.11
CA SER A 21 26.28 21.61 -4.18
C SER A 21 27.39 20.59 -3.93
N LEU A 22 27.86 20.48 -2.68
CA LEU A 22 28.86 19.48 -2.27
C LEU A 22 28.32 18.05 -2.39
N ALA A 23 27.09 17.81 -1.94
CA ALA A 23 26.41 16.52 -2.09
C ALA A 23 26.24 16.17 -3.58
N THR A 24 25.84 17.13 -4.41
CA THR A 24 25.74 16.94 -5.86
C THR A 24 27.08 16.54 -6.49
N LEU A 25 28.18 17.16 -6.06
CA LEU A 25 29.51 16.77 -6.50
C LEU A 25 29.87 15.36 -6.03
N ALA A 26 29.59 15.03 -4.76
CA ALA A 26 29.84 13.69 -4.21
C ALA A 26 29.07 12.62 -5.00
N PHE A 27 27.77 12.83 -5.28
CA PHE A 27 26.97 11.90 -6.07
C PHE A 27 27.46 11.76 -7.52
N LYS A 28 27.90 12.86 -8.15
CA LYS A 28 28.41 12.81 -9.53
C LYS A 28 29.75 12.10 -9.66
N CYS A 29 30.63 12.26 -8.67
CA CYS A 29 31.99 11.71 -8.72
C CYS A 29 32.10 10.32 -8.07
N TYR A 30 31.28 10.03 -7.06
CA TYR A 30 31.44 8.87 -6.17
C TYR A 30 30.09 8.23 -5.80
N LEU A 31 29.27 7.88 -6.81
CA LEU A 31 27.94 7.32 -6.58
C LEU A 31 27.94 5.98 -5.80
N ASP A 32 28.98 5.17 -5.97
CA ASP A 32 29.06 3.86 -5.31
C ASP A 32 29.65 3.94 -3.89
N GLN A 33 30.28 5.07 -3.52
CA GLN A 33 30.92 5.25 -2.23
C GLN A 33 30.10 6.21 -1.36
N VAL A 34 29.16 5.62 -0.63
CA VAL A 34 28.19 6.36 0.20
C VAL A 34 28.87 7.20 1.28
N ASP A 35 30.07 6.82 1.74
CA ASP A 35 30.83 7.53 2.77
C ASP A 35 31.03 9.01 2.45
N TYR A 36 31.35 9.36 1.18
CA TYR A 36 31.58 10.76 0.80
C TYR A 36 30.30 11.59 0.92
N ALA A 37 29.18 11.06 0.44
CA ALA A 37 27.89 11.71 0.63
C ALA A 37 27.52 11.77 2.13
N SER A 38 27.73 10.69 2.90
CA SER A 38 27.45 10.67 4.34
C SER A 38 28.18 11.80 5.06
N THR A 39 29.48 12.00 4.81
CA THR A 39 30.24 13.07 5.47
C THR A 39 29.66 14.47 5.22
N VAL A 40 29.07 14.71 4.02
CA VAL A 40 28.42 15.98 3.70
C VAL A 40 27.12 16.13 4.49
N TYR A 41 26.31 15.08 4.58
CA TYR A 41 25.03 15.09 5.33
C TYR A 41 25.27 15.18 6.84
N ASP A 42 26.28 14.46 7.37
CA ASP A 42 26.68 14.50 8.78
C ASP A 42 27.21 15.89 9.18
N SER A 43 28.02 16.50 8.31
CA SER A 43 28.47 17.88 8.47
C SER A 43 27.30 18.86 8.50
N LEU A 44 26.35 18.72 7.57
CA LEU A 44 25.17 19.57 7.52
C LEU A 44 24.34 19.44 8.80
N LEU A 45 23.99 18.21 9.20
CA LEU A 45 23.20 17.94 10.40
C LEU A 45 23.86 18.54 11.65
N ARG A 46 25.18 18.37 11.80
CA ARG A 46 25.92 18.96 12.92
C ARG A 46 25.78 20.48 12.94
N ILE A 47 25.98 21.15 11.80
CA ILE A 47 25.89 22.61 11.71
C ILE A 47 24.46 23.09 12.01
N LEU A 48 23.43 22.38 11.53
CA LEU A 48 22.05 22.76 11.80
C LEU A 48 21.69 22.61 13.29
N ASN A 49 22.19 21.56 13.93
CA ASN A 49 22.04 21.34 15.37
C ASN A 49 22.79 22.39 16.20
N GLU A 50 24.03 22.73 15.83
CA GLU A 50 24.82 23.80 16.49
C GLU A 50 24.12 25.17 16.40
N LYS A 51 23.43 25.44 15.29
CA LYS A 51 22.62 26.65 15.10
C LYS A 51 21.25 26.60 15.81
N GLY A 52 20.88 25.47 16.42
CA GLY A 52 19.61 25.32 17.16
C GLY A 52 18.37 25.45 16.26
N ILE A 53 18.46 24.96 15.03
CA ILE A 53 17.36 25.06 14.07
C ILE A 53 16.23 24.12 14.49
N ALA A 54 15.06 24.70 14.74
CA ALA A 54 13.83 23.96 15.00
C ALA A 54 13.20 23.44 13.69
N GLU A 55 12.06 22.76 13.82
CA GLU A 55 11.26 22.28 12.69
C GLU A 55 11.00 23.38 11.64
N GLN A 56 11.22 23.05 10.37
CA GLN A 56 11.14 23.96 9.24
C GLN A 56 9.95 23.62 8.36
N CYS A 57 9.12 24.63 8.08
CA CYS A 57 8.03 24.49 7.13
C CYS A 57 8.55 24.39 5.69
N SER A 58 7.86 23.62 4.85
CA SER A 58 8.12 23.51 3.40
C SER A 58 8.27 24.85 2.66
N ILE A 59 7.61 25.90 3.15
CA ILE A 59 7.60 27.24 2.54
C ILE A 59 8.82 28.07 2.97
N SER A 60 9.44 27.74 4.12
CA SER A 60 10.56 28.49 4.65
C SER A 60 11.79 28.36 3.74
N PRO A 61 12.67 29.39 3.68
CA PRO A 61 13.88 29.34 2.85
C PRO A 61 14.75 28.13 3.19
N ASN A 62 14.97 27.89 4.50
CA ASN A 62 15.73 26.74 4.98
C ASN A 62 15.04 25.41 4.62
N GLY A 63 13.71 25.33 4.77
CA GLY A 63 12.93 24.13 4.45
C GLY A 63 13.03 23.79 2.97
N ARG A 64 12.88 24.77 2.07
CA ARG A 64 13.02 24.56 0.61
C ARG A 64 14.40 24.06 0.22
N GLU A 65 15.46 24.65 0.75
CA GLU A 65 16.82 24.20 0.46
C GLU A 65 17.10 22.83 1.08
N LEU A 66 16.57 22.54 2.27
CA LEU A 66 16.73 21.23 2.91
C LEU A 66 16.03 20.13 2.12
N ILE A 67 14.82 20.39 1.62
CA ILE A 67 14.11 19.47 0.72
C ILE A 67 14.93 19.22 -0.54
N LYS A 68 15.55 20.25 -1.16
CA LYS A 68 16.44 20.05 -2.32
C LYS A 68 17.63 19.15 -2.01
N VAL A 69 18.20 19.24 -0.81
CA VAL A 69 19.28 18.34 -0.37
C VAL A 69 18.77 16.90 -0.29
N LEU A 70 17.62 16.67 0.33
CA LEU A 70 17.03 15.33 0.46
C LEU A 70 16.63 14.76 -0.91
N ASP A 71 15.89 15.53 -1.71
CA ASP A 71 15.49 15.17 -3.09
C ASP A 71 16.71 14.81 -3.95
N LYS A 72 17.87 15.45 -3.71
CA LYS A 72 19.09 15.14 -4.47
C LYS A 72 19.65 13.75 -4.16
N ALA A 73 19.63 13.33 -2.89
CA ALA A 73 20.00 11.96 -2.53
C ALA A 73 18.99 10.97 -3.13
N THR A 74 17.70 11.28 -3.02
CA THR A 74 16.61 10.47 -3.57
C THR A 74 16.79 10.23 -5.07
N GLN A 75 16.97 11.30 -5.85
CA GLN A 75 17.15 11.21 -7.31
C GLN A 75 18.46 10.53 -7.71
N SER A 76 19.51 10.62 -6.89
CA SER A 76 20.82 10.06 -7.24
C SER A 76 20.90 8.57 -6.93
N TYR A 77 20.38 8.14 -5.79
CA TYR A 77 20.41 6.73 -5.39
C TYR A 77 19.21 5.93 -5.86
N GLY A 78 18.03 6.54 -5.96
CA GLY A 78 16.76 5.93 -6.38
C GLY A 78 16.17 4.90 -5.40
N HIS A 79 17.00 4.10 -4.74
CA HIS A 79 16.56 2.97 -3.92
C HIS A 79 16.70 3.21 -2.42
N VAL A 80 15.67 2.83 -1.64
CA VAL A 80 15.64 2.95 -0.17
C VAL A 80 16.85 2.31 0.51
N GLY A 81 17.31 1.15 0.02
CA GLY A 81 18.46 0.44 0.60
C GLY A 81 19.77 1.24 0.55
N LYS A 82 19.96 2.10 -0.46
CA LYS A 82 21.12 3.00 -0.54
C LYS A 82 20.89 4.30 0.24
N ILE A 83 19.67 4.85 0.21
CA ILE A 83 19.34 6.10 0.92
C ILE A 83 19.51 5.92 2.44
N VAL A 84 19.08 4.78 3.00
CA VAL A 84 19.18 4.47 4.44
C VAL A 84 20.63 4.38 4.94
N GLN A 85 21.59 4.11 4.05
CA GLN A 85 23.01 4.12 4.41
C GLN A 85 23.50 5.53 4.77
N LEU A 86 22.82 6.58 4.29
CA LEU A 86 23.02 7.94 4.78
C LEU A 86 22.35 8.10 6.15
N LYS A 87 23.08 7.78 7.22
CA LYS A 87 22.56 7.81 8.61
C LYS A 87 21.96 9.16 9.02
N SER A 88 22.47 10.26 8.46
CA SER A 88 21.95 11.61 8.70
C SER A 88 20.72 11.99 7.86
N PHE A 89 20.27 11.15 6.93
CA PHE A 89 19.10 11.43 6.09
C PHE A 89 17.82 11.55 6.92
N GLU A 90 17.52 10.54 7.74
CA GLU A 90 16.32 10.54 8.60
C GLU A 90 16.35 11.70 9.62
N PRO A 91 17.44 11.96 10.38
CA PRO A 91 17.52 13.13 11.24
C PRO A 91 17.30 14.46 10.53
N LEU A 92 17.82 14.63 9.30
CA LEU A 92 17.61 15.85 8.51
C LEU A 92 16.15 15.96 8.04
N MET A 93 15.54 14.84 7.65
CA MET A 93 14.12 14.78 7.31
C MET A 93 13.24 15.13 8.52
N ASN A 94 13.64 14.75 9.73
CA ASN A 94 12.93 15.09 10.97
C ASN A 94 13.05 16.57 11.37
N LEU A 95 13.89 17.37 10.70
CA LEU A 95 13.89 18.83 10.83
C LEU A 95 12.81 19.50 9.96
N LEU A 96 12.07 18.74 9.16
CA LEU A 96 11.00 19.23 8.30
C LEU A 96 9.63 19.00 8.92
N ASP A 97 8.70 19.91 8.61
CA ASP A 97 7.30 19.73 8.94
C ASP A 97 6.70 18.48 8.30
N VAL A 98 5.58 18.03 8.85
CA VAL A 98 4.81 16.87 8.38
C VAL A 98 4.63 16.85 6.86
N ARG A 99 4.20 17.97 6.27
CA ARG A 99 3.90 18.05 4.84
C ARG A 99 5.16 17.94 3.98
N ALA A 100 6.25 18.58 4.37
CA ALA A 100 7.53 18.41 3.70
C ALA A 100 8.04 16.97 3.83
N ARG A 101 7.86 16.32 4.98
CA ARG A 101 8.21 14.91 5.16
C ARG A 101 7.40 14.00 4.23
N CYS A 102 6.08 14.16 4.16
CA CYS A 102 5.23 13.43 3.20
C CYS A 102 5.69 13.63 1.76
N ARG A 103 6.00 14.87 1.36
CA ARG A 103 6.50 15.17 0.02
C ARG A 103 7.82 14.46 -0.29
N VAL A 104 8.79 14.48 0.64
CA VAL A 104 10.08 13.79 0.45
C VAL A 104 9.87 12.28 0.37
N SER A 105 9.04 11.69 1.23
CA SER A 105 8.66 10.28 1.14
C SER A 105 8.01 9.95 -0.20
N ALA A 106 7.09 10.78 -0.69
CA ALA A 106 6.42 10.58 -1.98
C ALA A 106 7.43 10.64 -3.14
N SER A 107 8.38 11.58 -3.10
CA SER A 107 9.44 11.66 -4.11
C SER A 107 10.35 10.42 -4.11
N ILE A 108 10.61 9.82 -2.94
CA ILE A 108 11.34 8.55 -2.86
C ILE A 108 10.56 7.44 -3.56
N LEU A 109 9.25 7.34 -3.29
CA LEU A 109 8.39 6.35 -3.93
C LEU A 109 8.32 6.55 -5.44
N GLU A 110 8.18 7.79 -5.92
CA GLU A 110 8.17 8.11 -7.35
C GLU A 110 9.46 7.68 -8.03
N CYS A 111 10.62 7.99 -7.44
CA CYS A 111 11.91 7.56 -8.00
C CYS A 111 12.04 6.03 -8.05
N MET A 112 11.52 5.32 -7.05
CA MET A 112 11.49 3.86 -7.06
C MET A 112 10.56 3.29 -8.14
N ILE A 113 9.39 3.91 -8.32
CA ILE A 113 8.41 3.50 -9.35
C ILE A 113 8.97 3.75 -10.74
N ASP A 114 9.50 4.94 -11.00
CA ASP A 114 10.07 5.33 -12.30
C ASP A 114 11.31 4.49 -12.66
N GLY A 115 12.09 4.10 -11.65
CA GLY A 115 13.25 3.23 -11.82
C GLY A 115 12.94 1.73 -11.77
N GLU A 116 11.69 1.32 -11.55
CA GLU A 116 11.28 -0.07 -11.28
C GLU A 116 12.19 -0.78 -10.26
N LEU A 117 12.47 -0.10 -9.14
CA LEU A 117 13.41 -0.56 -8.12
C LEU A 117 12.69 -1.41 -7.07
N TRP A 118 12.99 -2.72 -7.08
CA TRP A 118 12.30 -3.73 -6.28
C TRP A 118 12.79 -3.78 -4.83
N ILE A 119 11.87 -4.00 -3.90
CA ILE A 119 12.17 -4.35 -2.50
C ILE A 119 12.14 -5.86 -2.37
N THR A 120 13.29 -6.46 -2.08
CA THR A 120 13.53 -7.89 -2.25
C THR A 120 13.74 -8.65 -0.97
N ASN A 121 14.08 -7.96 0.11
CA ASN A 121 14.40 -8.54 1.40
C ASN A 121 13.86 -7.68 2.56
N GLU A 122 13.95 -8.22 3.77
CA GLU A 122 13.46 -7.56 4.98
C GLU A 122 14.26 -6.30 5.34
N GLU A 123 15.56 -6.26 5.06
CA GLU A 123 16.39 -5.08 5.33
C GLU A 123 15.97 -3.87 4.48
N GLU A 124 15.70 -4.09 3.19
CA GLU A 124 15.17 -3.09 2.28
C GLU A 124 13.77 -2.65 2.67
N LEU A 125 12.94 -3.58 3.16
CA LEU A 125 11.59 -3.26 3.66
C LEU A 125 11.64 -2.43 4.95
N ASN A 126 12.58 -2.70 5.85
CA ASN A 126 12.82 -1.88 7.05
C ASN A 126 13.29 -0.47 6.65
N GLY A 127 14.13 -0.38 5.62
CA GLY A 127 14.53 0.90 5.05
C GLY A 127 13.37 1.67 4.42
N PHE A 128 12.48 0.96 3.74
CA PHE A 128 11.23 1.51 3.22
C PHE A 128 10.33 2.02 4.36
N GLU A 129 10.13 1.23 5.42
CA GLU A 129 9.35 1.65 6.60
C GLU A 129 9.91 2.96 7.16
N LEU A 130 11.22 3.04 7.38
CA LEU A 130 11.86 4.23 7.96
C LEU A 130 11.59 5.50 7.16
N LEU A 131 11.76 5.43 5.83
CA LEU A 131 11.67 6.59 4.95
C LEU A 131 10.23 6.96 4.57
N VAL A 132 9.31 6.01 4.65
CA VAL A 132 7.91 6.14 4.19
C VAL A 132 6.93 6.19 5.36
N THR A 133 7.39 6.09 6.61
CA THR A 133 6.58 6.23 7.83
C THR A 133 5.60 7.43 7.77
N PRO A 134 5.98 8.64 7.31
CA PRO A 134 5.06 9.77 7.20
C PRO A 134 3.82 9.50 6.34
N LEU A 135 3.94 8.62 5.35
CA LEU A 135 2.86 8.21 4.44
C LEU A 135 2.11 6.95 4.89
N ILE A 136 2.61 6.24 5.91
CA ILE A 136 2.00 5.00 6.42
C ILE A 136 1.24 5.20 7.73
N ASP A 137 1.80 5.92 8.70
CA ASP A 137 1.30 5.92 10.08
C ASP A 137 0.64 7.26 10.47
N ASP A 138 -0.67 7.24 10.70
CA ASP A 138 -1.48 8.40 11.13
C ASP A 138 -1.11 8.86 12.56
N ASP A 139 -0.66 7.95 13.45
CA ASP A 139 -0.31 8.32 14.83
C ASP A 139 1.05 9.01 14.90
N SER A 140 1.95 8.67 13.96
CA SER A 140 3.26 9.31 13.83
C SER A 140 3.16 10.75 13.28
N VAL A 141 2.05 11.07 12.62
CA VAL A 141 1.86 12.33 11.88
C VAL A 141 0.47 12.90 12.14
N LYS A 142 0.38 13.96 12.95
CA LYS A 142 -0.88 14.68 13.19
C LYS A 142 -1.27 15.54 11.98
N LEU A 143 -1.98 14.95 11.02
CA LEU A 143 -2.59 15.67 9.90
C LEU A 143 -3.89 16.37 10.34
N THR A 144 -4.16 17.55 9.77
CA THR A 144 -5.45 18.22 9.94
C THR A 144 -6.51 17.61 9.01
N LYS A 145 -7.78 17.97 9.20
CA LYS A 145 -8.85 17.50 8.30
C LYS A 145 -8.65 18.00 6.87
N ASP A 146 -8.32 19.28 6.73
CA ASP A 146 -8.02 19.89 5.44
C ASP A 146 -6.84 19.17 4.77
N ASP A 147 -5.92 18.64 5.57
CA ASP A 147 -4.79 17.91 5.02
C ASP A 147 -5.20 16.60 4.35
N ILE A 148 -6.08 15.85 5.01
CA ILE A 148 -6.57 14.53 4.57
C ILE A 148 -7.54 14.67 3.38
N GLU A 149 -8.33 15.73 3.35
CA GLU A 149 -9.29 16.01 2.28
C GLU A 149 -8.63 16.65 1.04
N GLY A 150 -7.38 17.09 1.15
CA GLY A 150 -6.62 17.68 0.04
C GLY A 150 -6.22 16.67 -1.04
N GLU A 151 -6.14 17.14 -2.28
CA GLU A 151 -5.72 16.33 -3.45
C GLU A 151 -4.34 15.70 -3.24
N ASP A 152 -3.40 16.44 -2.64
CA ASP A 152 -2.04 15.97 -2.33
C ASP A 152 -2.04 14.68 -1.51
N PHE A 153 -2.92 14.56 -0.51
CA PHE A 153 -2.99 13.36 0.33
C PHE A 153 -3.44 12.15 -0.49
N GLN A 154 -4.44 12.33 -1.35
CA GLN A 154 -4.92 11.25 -2.21
C GLN A 154 -3.83 10.81 -3.20
N ASP A 155 -3.09 11.74 -3.78
CA ASP A 155 -1.98 11.44 -4.69
C ASP A 155 -0.83 10.72 -3.98
N GLU A 156 -0.44 11.18 -2.79
CA GLU A 156 0.55 10.51 -1.93
C GLU A 156 0.15 9.06 -1.62
N GLN A 157 -1.12 8.83 -1.25
CA GLN A 157 -1.64 7.50 -0.94
C GLN A 157 -1.74 6.61 -2.18
N ASN A 158 -2.08 7.17 -3.35
CA ASN A 158 -2.05 6.45 -4.62
C ASN A 158 -0.62 6.04 -5.00
N THR A 159 0.37 6.92 -4.78
CA THR A 159 1.79 6.63 -5.01
C THR A 159 2.29 5.53 -4.09
N LEU A 160 1.92 5.55 -2.80
CA LEU A 160 2.16 4.43 -1.88
C LEU A 160 1.48 3.14 -2.36
N GLY A 161 0.25 3.26 -2.85
CA GLY A 161 -0.51 2.20 -3.52
C GLY A 161 0.29 1.50 -4.62
N LYS A 162 0.83 2.29 -5.54
CA LYS A 162 1.66 1.82 -6.67
C LYS A 162 2.96 1.19 -6.18
N ALA A 163 3.64 1.81 -5.21
CA ALA A 163 4.92 1.35 -4.70
C ALA A 163 4.83 -0.04 -4.05
N MET A 164 3.69 -0.44 -3.49
CA MET A 164 3.52 -1.81 -2.96
C MET A 164 3.69 -2.89 -4.03
N HIS A 165 3.50 -2.58 -5.31
CA HIS A 165 3.77 -3.53 -6.39
C HIS A 165 5.26 -3.76 -6.67
N LEU A 166 6.14 -2.93 -6.11
CA LEU A 166 7.60 -3.11 -6.18
C LEU A 166 8.12 -4.11 -5.14
N ILE A 167 7.25 -4.60 -4.25
CA ILE A 167 7.64 -5.54 -3.18
C ILE A 167 7.60 -6.96 -3.74
N ARG A 168 8.77 -7.46 -4.12
CA ARG A 168 8.94 -8.79 -4.73
C ARG A 168 10.19 -9.46 -4.18
N PHE A 169 10.00 -10.57 -3.48
CA PHE A 169 11.06 -11.41 -2.97
C PHE A 169 11.93 -11.97 -4.10
N ASN A 170 13.24 -11.97 -3.88
CA ASN A 170 14.20 -12.50 -4.85
C ASN A 170 14.05 -14.02 -5.00
N GLY A 171 14.09 -14.51 -6.24
CA GLY A 171 14.13 -15.96 -6.54
C GLY A 171 12.77 -16.62 -6.77
N ASP A 172 11.69 -15.85 -6.91
CA ASP A 172 10.32 -16.33 -7.16
C ASP A 172 9.86 -17.40 -6.14
N GLU A 173 10.40 -17.36 -4.91
CA GLU A 173 10.03 -18.28 -3.84
C GLU A 173 8.71 -17.83 -3.20
N PRO A 174 7.63 -18.63 -3.29
CA PRO A 174 6.31 -18.21 -2.80
C PRO A 174 6.28 -17.92 -1.29
N ASP A 175 7.02 -18.71 -0.50
CA ASP A 175 7.03 -18.56 0.97
C ASP A 175 7.76 -17.28 1.41
N GLY A 176 8.88 -16.95 0.75
CA GLY A 176 9.60 -15.69 0.95
C GLY A 176 8.74 -14.48 0.58
N GLN A 177 8.02 -14.56 -0.54
CA GLN A 177 7.06 -13.52 -0.93
C GLN A 177 5.93 -13.37 0.10
N PHE A 178 5.37 -14.48 0.60
CA PHE A 178 4.31 -14.44 1.60
C PHE A 178 4.78 -13.80 2.91
N LEU A 179 6.00 -14.08 3.35
CA LEU A 179 6.60 -13.47 4.53
C LEU A 179 6.73 -11.96 4.35
N LEU A 180 7.26 -11.50 3.21
CA LEU A 180 7.45 -10.08 2.93
C LEU A 180 6.10 -9.34 2.88
N LEU A 181 5.09 -9.88 2.17
CA LEU A 181 3.74 -9.31 2.15
C LEU A 181 3.08 -9.31 3.55
N SER A 182 3.39 -10.29 4.39
CA SER A 182 2.91 -10.33 5.78
C SER A 182 3.51 -9.20 6.63
N LEU A 183 4.77 -8.83 6.39
CA LEU A 183 5.41 -7.67 7.02
C LEU A 183 4.78 -6.38 6.51
N VAL A 184 4.62 -6.23 5.19
CA VAL A 184 3.95 -5.06 4.58
C VAL A 184 2.56 -4.85 5.17
N ARG A 185 1.78 -5.92 5.36
CA ARG A 185 0.46 -5.82 5.98
C ARG A 185 0.49 -5.23 7.39
N LYS A 186 1.53 -5.55 8.18
CA LYS A 186 1.72 -4.98 9.52
C LYS A 186 2.06 -3.49 9.43
N LEU A 187 2.85 -3.09 8.44
CA LEU A 187 3.20 -1.69 8.19
C LEU A 187 1.95 -0.87 7.83
N VAL A 188 1.27 -1.22 6.73
CA VAL A 188 0.11 -0.46 6.23
C VAL A 188 -1.11 -0.59 7.14
N GLY A 189 -1.13 -1.58 8.04
CA GLY A 189 -2.15 -1.73 9.06
C GLY A 189 -2.20 -0.60 10.09
N ARG A 190 -1.14 0.23 10.17
CA ARG A 190 -1.08 1.41 11.06
C ARG A 190 -1.75 2.64 10.46
N GLY A 191 -2.12 2.62 9.18
CA GLY A 191 -2.64 3.79 8.45
C GLY A 191 -4.10 4.19 8.69
N GLY A 192 -4.70 3.72 9.79
CA GLY A 192 -6.00 4.21 10.24
C GLY A 192 -7.14 4.16 9.20
N VAL A 193 -8.14 5.03 9.39
CA VAL A 193 -9.35 5.09 8.53
C VAL A 193 -9.05 5.67 7.15
N HIS A 194 -8.06 6.56 7.06
CA HIS A 194 -7.85 7.37 5.87
C HIS A 194 -6.90 6.72 4.85
N ARG A 195 -5.91 5.92 5.28
CA ARG A 195 -4.89 5.34 4.38
C ARG A 195 -5.16 3.88 4.02
N ILE A 196 -5.78 3.13 4.93
CA ILE A 196 -6.15 1.72 4.71
C ILE A 196 -6.95 1.49 3.40
N PRO A 197 -7.90 2.36 3.02
CA PRO A 197 -8.63 2.23 1.75
C PRO A 197 -7.76 2.27 0.49
N PHE A 198 -6.61 2.93 0.54
CA PHE A 198 -5.69 3.05 -0.59
C PHE A 198 -4.64 1.93 -0.60
N THR A 199 -4.29 1.41 0.57
CA THR A 199 -3.13 0.52 0.73
C THR A 199 -3.49 -0.97 0.82
N LEU A 200 -4.64 -1.34 1.38
CA LEU A 200 -5.03 -2.75 1.41
C LEU A 200 -5.42 -3.34 0.04
N PRO A 201 -6.09 -2.62 -0.87
CA PRO A 201 -6.43 -3.20 -2.17
C PRO A 201 -5.20 -3.60 -3.01
N PRO A 202 -4.14 -2.78 -3.18
CA PRO A 202 -2.95 -3.20 -3.92
C PRO A 202 -2.22 -4.38 -3.27
N LEU A 203 -2.17 -4.42 -1.93
CA LEU A 203 -1.64 -5.58 -1.19
C LEU A 203 -2.44 -6.85 -1.47
N LEU A 204 -3.77 -6.77 -1.54
CA LEU A 204 -4.63 -7.90 -1.88
C LEU A 204 -4.38 -8.40 -3.31
N PHE A 205 -4.23 -7.50 -4.28
CA PHE A 205 -3.85 -7.90 -5.63
C PHE A 205 -2.46 -8.54 -5.69
N ALA A 206 -1.50 -8.08 -4.86
CA ALA A 206 -0.21 -8.75 -4.72
C ALA A 206 -0.36 -10.16 -4.12
N LEU A 207 -1.24 -10.34 -3.14
CA LEU A 207 -1.57 -11.66 -2.58
C LEU A 207 -2.26 -12.58 -3.60
N PHE A 208 -3.15 -12.07 -4.45
CA PHE A 208 -3.78 -12.86 -5.51
C PHE A 208 -2.78 -13.31 -6.56
N LYS A 209 -1.83 -12.45 -6.95
CA LYS A 209 -0.70 -12.82 -7.82
C LYS A 209 0.21 -13.86 -7.15
N LEU A 210 0.43 -13.76 -5.84
CA LEU A 210 1.15 -14.77 -5.10
C LEU A 210 0.39 -16.11 -5.09
N ALA A 211 -0.93 -16.10 -4.91
CA ALA A 211 -1.75 -17.29 -4.96
C ALA A 211 -1.66 -18.01 -6.32
N THR A 212 -1.60 -17.26 -7.43
CA THR A 212 -1.35 -17.83 -8.75
C THR A 212 0.07 -18.39 -8.89
N LEU A 213 1.08 -17.73 -8.34
CA LEU A 213 2.47 -18.23 -8.33
C LEU A 213 2.59 -19.55 -7.54
N TYR A 214 1.92 -19.63 -6.39
CA TYR A 214 1.78 -20.88 -5.64
C TYR A 214 1.21 -21.98 -6.55
N LYS A 215 0.11 -21.69 -7.27
CA LYS A 215 -0.54 -22.67 -8.16
C LYS A 215 0.40 -23.17 -9.26
N GLU A 216 1.19 -22.29 -9.85
CA GLU A 216 2.19 -22.64 -10.87
C GLU A 216 3.30 -23.54 -10.33
N LYS A 217 3.72 -23.33 -9.08
CA LYS A 217 4.78 -24.09 -8.41
C LYS A 217 4.26 -25.23 -7.52
N LYS A 218 3.01 -25.66 -7.67
CA LYS A 218 2.36 -26.64 -6.78
C LYS A 218 3.20 -27.90 -6.51
N CYS A 219 3.90 -28.42 -7.53
CA CYS A 219 4.70 -29.65 -7.41
C CYS A 219 5.89 -29.52 -6.44
N ASP A 220 6.41 -28.31 -6.25
CA ASP A 220 7.59 -28.04 -5.41
C ASP A 220 7.21 -27.61 -3.99
N ILE A 221 5.92 -27.49 -3.69
CA ILE A 221 5.42 -26.91 -2.45
C ILE A 221 4.95 -27.99 -1.49
N GLU A 222 5.74 -28.21 -0.46
CA GLU A 222 5.33 -29.01 0.70
C GLU A 222 4.16 -28.34 1.44
N ASN A 223 3.21 -29.14 1.93
CA ASN A 223 2.04 -28.67 2.66
C ASN A 223 1.19 -27.65 1.88
N TRP A 224 1.09 -27.83 0.56
CA TRP A 224 0.32 -27.03 -0.40
C TRP A 224 -1.02 -26.52 0.17
N ASP A 225 -1.90 -27.42 0.60
CA ASP A 225 -3.25 -27.08 1.06
C ASP A 225 -3.22 -26.17 2.30
N THR A 226 -2.32 -26.45 3.24
CA THR A 226 -2.16 -25.64 4.45
C THR A 226 -1.65 -24.23 4.12
N LYS A 227 -0.70 -24.12 3.19
CA LYS A 227 -0.14 -22.83 2.76
C LYS A 227 -1.18 -22.01 2.00
N MET A 228 -1.89 -22.61 1.04
CA MET A 228 -2.94 -21.90 0.30
C MET A 228 -4.08 -21.45 1.19
N ARG A 229 -4.54 -22.31 2.12
CA ARG A 229 -5.50 -21.93 3.15
C ARG A 229 -5.02 -20.71 3.93
N LYS A 230 -3.75 -20.69 4.36
CA LYS A 230 -3.17 -19.57 5.11
C LYS A 230 -3.17 -18.28 4.28
N VAL A 231 -2.80 -18.33 3.00
CA VAL A 231 -2.80 -17.17 2.08
C VAL A 231 -4.21 -16.62 1.90
N MET A 232 -5.21 -17.48 1.66
CA MET A 232 -6.57 -17.03 1.41
C MET A 232 -7.28 -16.51 2.66
N LEU A 233 -7.06 -17.14 3.82
CA LEU A 233 -7.54 -16.60 5.10
C LEU A 233 -6.85 -15.27 5.46
N PHE A 234 -5.58 -15.11 5.09
CA PHE A 234 -4.89 -13.82 5.22
C PHE A 234 -5.55 -12.74 4.35
N ALA A 235 -5.90 -13.05 3.10
CA ALA A 235 -6.64 -12.15 2.23
C ALA A 235 -8.03 -11.80 2.81
N MET A 236 -8.78 -12.81 3.28
CA MET A 236 -10.07 -12.63 3.96
C MET A 236 -9.97 -11.67 5.14
N ASN A 237 -8.96 -11.82 6.00
CA ASN A 237 -8.74 -10.94 7.15
C ASN A 237 -8.35 -9.51 6.73
N CYS A 238 -7.63 -9.36 5.62
CA CYS A 238 -7.34 -8.03 5.07
C CYS A 238 -8.60 -7.33 4.57
N ILE A 239 -9.46 -8.03 3.82
CA ILE A 239 -10.72 -7.46 3.32
C ILE A 239 -11.67 -7.17 4.48
N LYS A 240 -11.74 -8.05 5.49
CA LYS A 240 -12.50 -7.80 6.72
C LYS A 240 -12.04 -6.53 7.43
N LYS A 241 -10.72 -6.34 7.59
CA LYS A 241 -10.19 -5.12 8.21
C LYS A 241 -10.47 -3.87 7.38
N LEU A 242 -10.36 -3.97 6.06
CA LEU A 242 -10.72 -2.90 5.14
C LEU A 242 -12.21 -2.53 5.26
N HIS A 243 -13.08 -3.52 5.41
CA HIS A 243 -14.52 -3.33 5.59
C HIS A 243 -14.84 -2.64 6.92
N GLU A 244 -14.24 -3.10 8.02
CA GLU A 244 -14.44 -2.53 9.36
C GLU A 244 -13.95 -1.07 9.47
N ILE A 245 -12.87 -0.72 8.78
CA ILE A 245 -12.20 0.58 8.93
C ILE A 245 -12.53 1.55 7.79
N GLY A 246 -12.60 1.07 6.55
CA GLY A 246 -12.54 1.92 5.36
C GLY A 246 -13.82 2.72 5.07
N GLY A 247 -14.89 2.54 5.85
CA GLY A 247 -16.13 3.33 5.80
C GLY A 247 -16.99 3.16 4.54
N LYS A 248 -16.43 2.67 3.42
CA LYS A 248 -17.15 2.42 2.16
C LYS A 248 -17.21 0.93 1.86
N SER A 249 -18.41 0.37 1.80
CA SER A 249 -18.65 -1.05 1.54
C SER A 249 -18.39 -1.48 0.09
N ASP A 250 -18.29 -0.52 -0.85
CA ASP A 250 -18.11 -0.77 -2.29
C ASP A 250 -16.81 -1.54 -2.60
N ILE A 251 -15.68 -1.07 -2.06
CA ILE A 251 -14.35 -1.65 -2.33
C ILE A 251 -14.21 -3.05 -1.68
N PRO A 252 -14.50 -3.24 -0.37
CA PRO A 252 -14.47 -4.58 0.23
C PRO A 252 -15.37 -5.58 -0.49
N LEU A 253 -16.56 -5.17 -0.90
CA LEU A 253 -17.50 -6.04 -1.62
C LEU A 253 -16.89 -6.56 -2.92
N ARG A 254 -16.33 -5.67 -3.76
CA ARG A 254 -15.64 -6.09 -4.99
C ARG A 254 -14.45 -7.01 -4.70
N LEU A 255 -13.69 -6.72 -3.65
CA LEU A 255 -12.54 -7.53 -3.27
C LEU A 255 -12.94 -8.92 -2.76
N TYR A 256 -14.05 -9.05 -2.03
CA TYR A 256 -14.56 -10.37 -1.64
C TYR A 256 -15.01 -11.19 -2.84
N ILE A 257 -15.71 -10.56 -3.80
CA ILE A 257 -16.11 -11.22 -5.04
C ILE A 257 -14.89 -11.68 -5.85
N GLU A 258 -13.90 -10.79 -6.03
CA GLU A 258 -12.68 -11.12 -6.76
C GLU A 258 -11.89 -12.22 -6.04
N ALA A 259 -11.77 -12.15 -4.72
CA ALA A 259 -11.12 -13.19 -3.92
C ALA A 259 -11.81 -14.55 -4.08
N ALA A 260 -13.15 -14.58 -4.16
CA ALA A 260 -13.90 -15.80 -4.41
C ALA A 260 -13.52 -16.42 -5.76
N LEU A 261 -13.49 -15.62 -6.83
CA LEU A 261 -13.15 -16.08 -8.19
C LEU A 261 -11.70 -16.55 -8.28
N VAL A 262 -10.75 -15.82 -7.67
CA VAL A 262 -9.35 -16.23 -7.62
C VAL A 262 -9.20 -17.54 -6.85
N THR A 263 -9.87 -17.67 -5.70
CA THR A 263 -9.83 -18.88 -4.86
C THR A 263 -10.41 -20.08 -5.59
N ASP A 264 -11.58 -19.93 -6.23
CA ASP A 264 -12.23 -20.97 -7.02
C ASP A 264 -11.32 -21.52 -8.14
N SER A 265 -10.48 -20.65 -8.71
CA SER A 265 -9.53 -21.03 -9.76
C SER A 265 -8.35 -21.87 -9.25
N ILE A 266 -8.12 -21.98 -7.93
CA ILE A 266 -6.96 -22.64 -7.33
C ILE A 266 -7.40 -23.90 -6.57
N PRO A 267 -7.03 -25.12 -7.02
CA PRO A 267 -7.52 -26.35 -6.42
C PRO A 267 -6.71 -26.77 -5.16
N PHE A 268 -7.27 -26.47 -3.99
CA PHE A 268 -6.84 -26.96 -2.67
C PHE A 268 -8.07 -27.37 -1.83
N ASP A 269 -7.89 -28.22 -0.83
CA ASP A 269 -8.97 -28.93 -0.12
C ASP A 269 -10.05 -28.00 0.47
N ASP A 270 -9.61 -26.94 1.18
CA ASP A 270 -10.50 -25.97 1.83
C ASP A 270 -11.08 -24.91 0.86
N SER A 271 -10.73 -24.96 -0.42
CA SER A 271 -11.14 -23.95 -1.41
C SER A 271 -12.67 -23.73 -1.44
N PRO A 272 -13.52 -24.77 -1.56
CA PRO A 272 -14.97 -24.56 -1.64
C PRO A 272 -15.55 -23.83 -0.42
N SER A 273 -15.05 -24.17 0.78
CA SER A 273 -15.49 -23.53 2.02
C SER A 273 -15.12 -22.06 2.07
N ILE A 274 -13.91 -21.70 1.63
CA ILE A 274 -13.43 -20.33 1.61
C ILE A 274 -14.14 -19.51 0.52
N VAL A 275 -14.38 -20.09 -0.66
CA VAL A 275 -15.17 -19.47 -1.74
C VAL A 275 -16.59 -19.14 -1.25
N TYR A 276 -17.24 -20.10 -0.57
CA TYR A 276 -18.55 -19.89 0.01
C TYR A 276 -18.54 -18.76 1.05
N GLU A 277 -17.53 -18.70 1.92
CA GLU A 277 -17.41 -17.63 2.92
C GLU A 277 -17.26 -16.25 2.26
N PHE A 278 -16.44 -16.13 1.21
CA PHE A 278 -16.28 -14.88 0.46
C PHE A 278 -17.60 -14.40 -0.18
N LEU A 279 -18.32 -15.30 -0.85
CA LEU A 279 -19.59 -14.99 -1.50
C LEU A 279 -20.69 -14.67 -0.49
N SER A 280 -20.76 -15.43 0.61
CA SER A 280 -21.70 -15.19 1.71
C SER A 280 -21.51 -13.81 2.34
N LYS A 281 -20.26 -13.42 2.66
CA LYS A 281 -19.96 -12.06 3.16
C LYS A 281 -20.34 -10.98 2.15
N SER A 282 -20.10 -11.23 0.87
CA SER A 282 -20.48 -10.31 -0.19
C SER A 282 -22.00 -10.10 -0.24
N LEU A 283 -22.79 -11.17 -0.12
CA LEU A 283 -24.26 -11.10 -0.07
C LEU A 283 -24.75 -10.32 1.17
N SER A 284 -24.16 -10.58 2.35
CA SER A 284 -24.49 -9.84 3.58
C SER A 284 -24.27 -8.33 3.43
N ILE A 285 -23.15 -7.91 2.83
CA ILE A 285 -22.88 -6.48 2.58
C ILE A 285 -23.93 -5.85 1.65
N VAL A 286 -24.32 -6.57 0.58
CA VAL A 286 -25.35 -6.09 -0.37
C VAL A 286 -26.71 -5.96 0.30
N GLU A 287 -27.05 -6.88 1.19
CA GLU A 287 -28.32 -6.91 1.91
C GLU A 287 -28.41 -5.81 2.99
N GLU A 288 -27.38 -5.68 3.82
CA GLU A 288 -27.42 -4.89 5.05
C GLU A 288 -26.92 -3.45 4.87
N GLU A 289 -25.91 -3.22 4.02
CA GLU A 289 -25.15 -1.95 4.03
C GLU A 289 -25.39 -1.07 2.79
N LEU A 290 -25.71 -1.66 1.63
CA LEU A 290 -25.90 -0.89 0.40
C LEU A 290 -27.28 -0.22 0.34
N SER A 291 -27.37 1.08 0.63
CA SER A 291 -28.62 1.84 0.57
C SER A 291 -29.05 2.28 -0.84
N ASP A 292 -28.10 2.51 -1.75
CA ASP A 292 -28.42 2.96 -3.11
C ASP A 292 -28.99 1.85 -3.99
N SER A 293 -30.19 2.08 -4.52
CA SER A 293 -30.94 1.10 -5.34
C SER A 293 -30.21 0.68 -6.62
N ARG A 294 -29.45 1.58 -7.26
CA ARG A 294 -28.77 1.29 -8.54
C ARG A 294 -27.51 0.46 -8.28
N SER A 295 -26.72 0.87 -7.30
CA SER A 295 -25.54 0.12 -6.85
C SER A 295 -25.93 -1.29 -6.39
N ARG A 296 -26.98 -1.41 -5.57
CA ARG A 296 -27.47 -2.71 -5.11
C ARG A 296 -27.84 -3.63 -6.28
N LEU A 297 -28.59 -3.14 -7.27
CA LEU A 297 -28.94 -3.92 -8.46
C LEU A 297 -27.69 -4.34 -9.27
N SER A 298 -26.73 -3.43 -9.46
CA SER A 298 -25.47 -3.71 -10.17
C SER A 298 -24.67 -4.83 -9.48
N TYR A 299 -24.59 -4.79 -8.15
CA TYR A 299 -23.92 -5.83 -7.37
C TYR A 299 -24.65 -7.16 -7.36
N LEU A 300 -25.98 -7.16 -7.38
CA LEU A 300 -26.74 -8.40 -7.56
C LEU A 300 -26.40 -9.07 -8.89
N PHE A 301 -26.38 -8.33 -10.00
CA PHE A 301 -25.94 -8.91 -11.28
C PHE A 301 -24.50 -9.42 -11.25
N THR A 302 -23.60 -8.67 -10.62
CA THR A 302 -22.20 -9.06 -10.48
C THR A 302 -22.05 -10.33 -9.65
N LEU A 303 -22.77 -10.45 -8.53
CA LEU A 303 -22.77 -11.63 -7.68
C LEU A 303 -23.41 -12.82 -8.37
N THR A 304 -24.55 -12.65 -9.06
CA THR A 304 -25.17 -13.72 -9.84
C THR A 304 -24.20 -14.27 -10.88
N SER A 305 -23.53 -13.40 -11.64
CA SER A 305 -22.51 -13.79 -12.61
C SER A 305 -21.29 -14.46 -11.95
N SER A 306 -20.89 -14.00 -10.77
CA SER A 306 -19.75 -14.57 -10.06
C SER A 306 -20.06 -15.95 -9.50
N ILE A 307 -21.24 -16.16 -8.89
CA ILE A 307 -21.72 -17.47 -8.44
C ILE A 307 -21.86 -18.40 -9.65
N GLU A 308 -22.43 -17.93 -10.76
CA GLU A 308 -22.56 -18.72 -11.99
C GLU A 308 -21.22 -19.18 -12.53
N LYS A 309 -20.14 -18.40 -12.36
CA LYS A 309 -18.79 -18.79 -12.80
C LYS A 309 -18.07 -19.75 -11.86
N THR A 310 -18.45 -19.81 -10.59
CA THR A 310 -17.79 -20.70 -9.62
C THR A 310 -18.00 -22.18 -9.98
N ARG A 311 -16.97 -23.01 -9.78
CA ARG A 311 -16.98 -24.44 -10.14
C ARG A 311 -16.65 -25.35 -8.97
N SER A 312 -16.06 -24.84 -7.90
CA SER A 312 -15.61 -25.61 -6.74
C SER A 312 -16.71 -25.94 -5.74
N LEU A 313 -17.84 -25.22 -5.77
CA LEU A 313 -18.93 -25.37 -4.80
C LEU A 313 -19.73 -26.67 -5.00
N SER A 314 -20.21 -27.22 -3.88
CA SER A 314 -21.19 -28.30 -3.89
C SER A 314 -22.54 -27.79 -4.42
N HIS A 315 -23.37 -28.70 -4.95
CA HIS A 315 -24.71 -28.33 -5.41
C HIS A 315 -25.55 -27.70 -4.29
N ASP A 316 -25.47 -28.25 -3.07
CA ASP A 316 -26.21 -27.76 -1.92
C ASP A 316 -25.78 -26.33 -1.53
N ASP A 317 -24.48 -26.05 -1.55
CA ASP A 317 -23.97 -24.72 -1.20
C ASP A 317 -24.25 -23.69 -2.29
N LEU A 318 -24.16 -24.08 -3.57
CA LEU A 318 -24.58 -23.24 -4.69
C LEU A 318 -26.07 -22.91 -4.59
N LEU A 319 -26.93 -23.90 -4.28
CA LEU A 319 -28.36 -23.67 -4.07
C LEU A 319 -28.65 -22.74 -2.90
N LYS A 320 -27.89 -22.82 -1.79
CA LYS A 320 -28.03 -21.88 -0.67
C LYS A 320 -27.74 -20.45 -1.11
N LEU A 321 -26.64 -20.22 -1.83
CA LEU A 321 -26.29 -18.89 -2.36
C LEU A 321 -27.31 -18.41 -3.39
N ALA A 322 -27.77 -19.28 -4.28
CA ALA A 322 -28.77 -18.98 -5.30
C ALA A 322 -30.12 -18.58 -4.67
N ASN A 323 -30.56 -19.28 -3.63
CA ASN A 323 -31.77 -18.94 -2.89
C ASN A 323 -31.62 -17.62 -2.12
N HIS A 324 -30.45 -17.35 -1.53
CA HIS A 324 -30.19 -16.10 -0.81
C HIS A 324 -30.19 -14.90 -1.76
N ILE A 325 -29.50 -14.98 -2.90
CA ILE A 325 -29.48 -13.88 -3.88
C ILE A 325 -30.86 -13.65 -4.53
N ALA A 326 -31.66 -14.72 -4.74
CA ALA A 326 -33.04 -14.60 -5.20
C ALA A 326 -33.93 -13.90 -4.16
N LEU A 327 -33.75 -14.21 -2.87
CA LEU A 327 -34.45 -13.54 -1.78
C LEU A 327 -34.13 -12.05 -1.76
N ILE A 328 -32.84 -11.67 -1.79
CA ILE A 328 -32.43 -10.26 -1.82
C ILE A 328 -33.02 -9.56 -3.06
N SER A 329 -32.98 -10.20 -4.22
CA SER A 329 -33.54 -9.69 -5.48
C SER A 329 -35.05 -9.46 -5.40
N SER A 330 -35.80 -10.35 -4.74
CA SER A 330 -37.25 -10.22 -4.54
C SER A 330 -37.63 -9.03 -3.64
N ASN A 331 -36.72 -8.63 -2.75
CA ASN A 331 -36.89 -7.55 -1.79
C ASN A 331 -36.47 -6.17 -2.33
N LEU A 332 -36.05 -6.06 -3.61
CA LEU A 332 -35.71 -4.76 -4.21
C LEU A 332 -36.95 -3.83 -4.24
N PHE A 333 -36.78 -2.54 -4.01
CA PHE A 333 -37.93 -1.63 -3.91
C PHE A 333 -38.72 -1.48 -5.23
N LYS A 334 -38.01 -1.38 -6.36
CA LYS A 334 -38.61 -1.14 -7.69
C LYS A 334 -39.00 -2.46 -8.35
N LYS A 335 -40.26 -2.61 -8.73
CA LYS A 335 -40.77 -3.82 -9.40
C LYS A 335 -40.02 -4.17 -10.70
N ALA A 336 -39.67 -3.18 -11.51
CA ALA A 336 -38.88 -3.42 -12.72
C ALA A 336 -37.49 -4.01 -12.41
N ASP A 337 -36.85 -3.55 -11.34
CA ASP A 337 -35.52 -4.03 -10.93
C ASP A 337 -35.60 -5.39 -10.25
N GLN A 338 -36.63 -5.64 -9.43
CA GLN A 338 -36.96 -6.97 -8.90
C GLN A 338 -37.04 -8.01 -10.02
N VAL A 339 -37.85 -7.75 -11.06
CA VAL A 339 -38.05 -8.69 -12.17
C VAL A 339 -36.74 -8.95 -12.91
N ARG A 340 -35.96 -7.91 -13.23
CA ARG A 340 -34.66 -8.08 -13.91
C ARG A 340 -33.68 -8.90 -13.07
N ALA A 341 -33.58 -8.61 -11.77
CA ALA A 341 -32.68 -9.32 -10.87
C ALA A 341 -33.08 -10.80 -10.72
N LEU A 342 -34.38 -11.08 -10.53
CA LEU A 342 -34.90 -12.45 -10.46
C LEU A 342 -34.71 -13.23 -11.77
N CYS A 343 -34.96 -12.59 -12.93
CA CYS A 343 -34.67 -13.20 -14.22
C CYS A 343 -33.18 -13.53 -14.39
N SER A 344 -32.28 -12.68 -13.87
CA SER A 344 -30.86 -12.99 -13.85
C SER A 344 -30.55 -14.19 -12.94
N CYS A 345 -31.18 -14.30 -11.77
CA CYS A 345 -30.96 -15.42 -10.85
C CYS A 345 -31.39 -16.78 -11.43
N ALA A 346 -32.26 -16.79 -12.45
CA ALA A 346 -32.70 -18.01 -13.10
C ALA A 346 -31.54 -18.81 -13.74
N CYS A 347 -30.39 -18.20 -14.04
CA CYS A 347 -29.23 -18.94 -14.54
C CYS A 347 -28.51 -19.78 -13.48
N LEU A 348 -28.86 -19.63 -12.20
CA LEU A 348 -28.25 -20.35 -11.08
C LEU A 348 -28.99 -21.66 -10.72
N PHE A 349 -30.15 -21.90 -11.35
CA PHE A 349 -30.99 -23.09 -11.16
C PHE A 349 -31.07 -23.86 -12.46
#